data_AF-A0AAN9CN88-F1
#
_entry.id   AF-A0AAN9CN88-F1
#
_cell.length_a   1.000
_cell.length_b   1.000
_cell.length_c   1.000
_cell.angle_alpha   90.00
_cell.angle_beta   90.00
_cell.angle_gamma   90.00
#
_symmetry.space_group_name_H-M   'P 1'
#
loop_
_entity.id
_entity.type
_entity.pdbx_description
1 polymer ?
#
loop_
_entity_poly.entity_id
_entity_poly.type
_entity_poly.pdbx_seq_one_letter_code
_entity_poly.pdbx_strand_id
1 'polypeptide(L)'
;MSMKARGSKYQKRVSFSEDEDEQCWKEENGGVDAHHLTSRDSSSSGYYRHNTKSSDAFPHRRMTLTREKGRRQAIRGPAFMFNARGSSLTAEEERFLDAAEYGNIPVVRKMLEESSTLNVNCVDYMGQNGLQLAVGNEHLEVTELLLRRDNLARVGDALLLAISKGYIRIVEAILGHPSFASSERLTRSPCELQDDDFYSYDEDGTRFSPDITPIILAAHCQKYEVVHMLLMKGARIEQPHDYFCKCAECTEKQRKDAFSHSRSRINAYRGLASPAYLSLSSEDPVLTALELSNELAKLANIEKEFKDKKNRNKENSQHNGFTLNDYRKLSMQCKDFVVGVLDLCRDTEEVEAILNGDISAELEEGQHHRSLLSRVKLAIKYEVKKFVAHPNCQQQLLTIWYEDLSGLREQTIPVKFLVVLVVALGLPLLAVGYWFAPCSRLGKILRSPFMKFVAHAASFIIFLCLLVFNASDRFEGITTLPNVTVTDYPLQIFRVKTTQFSWTEILIMVWVAD
;
A
#
# COMPACT_ATOMS: atom_id res chain seq x y z
N MET A 1 40.97 27.27 22.79
CA MET A 1 39.64 27.82 23.15
C MET A 1 38.70 27.52 22.00
N SER A 2 37.83 26.53 22.19
CA SER A 2 36.91 26.00 21.17
C SER A 2 35.53 26.64 21.37
N MET A 3 34.98 27.29 20.35
CA MET A 3 33.60 27.75 20.33
C MET A 3 32.79 26.85 19.40
N LYS A 4 31.84 26.13 20.01
CA LYS A 4 30.96 25.15 19.40
C LYS A 4 29.63 25.83 19.08
N ALA A 5 29.32 25.99 17.79
CA ALA A 5 28.03 26.50 17.33
C ALA A 5 26.95 25.42 17.50
N ARG A 6 25.87 25.73 18.23
CA ARG A 6 24.67 24.90 18.37
C ARG A 6 23.67 25.27 17.28
N GLY A 7 23.36 24.34 16.38
CA GLY A 7 22.22 24.43 15.47
C GLY A 7 20.94 23.99 16.18
N SER A 8 19.91 24.84 16.16
CA SER A 8 18.58 24.58 16.70
C SER A 8 17.76 23.75 15.71
N LYS A 9 17.31 22.55 16.11
CA LYS A 9 16.33 21.75 15.38
C LYS A 9 14.93 22.18 15.81
N TYR A 10 14.11 22.60 14.85
CA TYR A 10 12.69 22.91 15.03
C TYR A 10 11.91 21.61 15.19
N GLN A 11 11.39 21.36 16.40
CA GLN A 11 10.61 20.17 16.75
C GLN A 11 9.12 20.51 16.55
N LYS A 12 8.48 19.86 15.57
CA LYS A 12 7.06 20.07 15.26
C LYS A 12 6.23 19.35 16.33
N ARG A 13 5.77 20.11 17.31
CA ARG A 13 4.88 19.67 18.40
C ARG A 13 3.50 19.37 17.80
N VAL A 14 3.07 18.11 17.82
CA VAL A 14 1.69 17.72 17.49
C VAL A 14 0.94 17.51 18.80
N SER A 15 0.05 18.45 19.13
CA SER A 15 -0.88 18.33 20.25
C SER A 15 -2.12 17.55 19.83
N PHE A 16 -2.54 16.61 20.67
CA PHE A 16 -3.78 15.87 20.57
C PHE A 16 -4.98 16.77 20.89
N SER A 17 -6.04 16.65 20.08
CA SER A 17 -7.41 16.96 20.46
C SER A 17 -8.23 15.71 20.15
N GLU A 18 -8.68 15.05 21.20
CA GLU A 18 -9.78 14.10 21.16
C GLU A 18 -11.03 14.93 20.87
N ASP A 19 -11.74 14.63 19.78
CA ASP A 19 -13.20 14.72 19.64
C ASP A 19 -13.60 14.48 18.17
N GLU A 20 -14.69 13.72 18.02
CA GLU A 20 -15.52 13.50 16.82
C GLU A 20 -15.01 12.50 15.76
N ASP A 21 -15.59 11.29 15.77
CA ASP A 21 -16.37 10.76 14.63
C ASP A 21 -16.89 9.33 14.94
N GLU A 22 -17.98 9.26 15.71
CA GLU A 22 -18.90 8.12 15.67
C GLU A 22 -19.69 8.17 14.35
N GLN A 23 -19.45 7.24 13.43
CA GLN A 23 -20.42 6.95 12.39
C GLN A 23 -20.50 5.45 12.09
N CYS A 24 -21.51 4.88 12.74
CA CYS A 24 -22.08 3.55 12.62
C CYS A 24 -22.42 3.19 11.16
N TRP A 25 -21.91 2.06 10.68
CA TRP A 25 -22.42 1.39 9.48
C TRP A 25 -23.07 0.07 9.86
N LYS A 26 -24.40 0.03 9.71
CA LYS A 26 -25.21 -1.19 9.77
C LYS A 26 -24.92 -2.08 8.56
N GLU A 27 -24.66 -3.35 8.82
CA GLU A 27 -24.70 -4.45 7.87
C GLU A 27 -26.16 -4.76 7.47
N GLU A 28 -26.41 -5.05 6.20
CA GLU A 28 -27.56 -5.86 5.80
C GLU A 28 -27.12 -6.92 4.78
N ASN A 29 -27.14 -8.17 5.26
CA ASN A 29 -27.09 -9.38 4.45
C ASN A 29 -28.52 -9.85 4.15
N GLY A 30 -28.78 -10.16 2.87
CA GLY A 30 -29.56 -11.30 2.37
C GLY A 30 -31.04 -11.47 2.76
N GLY A 31 -31.91 -11.62 1.76
CA GLY A 31 -33.25 -12.20 1.94
C GLY A 31 -34.11 -12.16 0.68
N VAL A 32 -34.39 -13.35 0.14
CA VAL A 32 -35.28 -13.65 -1.00
C VAL A 32 -36.74 -13.52 -0.57
N ASP A 33 -37.64 -13.05 -1.44
CA ASP A 33 -38.95 -13.68 -1.70
C ASP A 33 -39.76 -12.97 -2.82
N ALA A 34 -40.49 -13.80 -3.57
CA ALA A 34 -41.39 -13.45 -4.66
C ALA A 34 -42.84 -13.41 -4.16
N HIS A 35 -43.75 -12.68 -4.83
CA HIS A 35 -45.15 -13.08 -5.14
C HIS A 35 -45.93 -11.97 -5.89
N HIS A 36 -46.22 -12.23 -7.17
CA HIS A 36 -47.51 -12.21 -7.89
C HIS A 36 -48.67 -11.19 -7.62
N LEU A 37 -49.27 -10.73 -8.76
CA LEU A 37 -50.70 -10.39 -9.09
C LEU A 37 -50.90 -8.95 -9.65
N THR A 38 -50.96 -8.76 -10.99
CA THR A 38 -52.11 -8.81 -11.95
C THR A 38 -52.90 -7.49 -12.17
N SER A 39 -52.82 -7.02 -13.43
CA SER A 39 -53.91 -6.61 -14.35
C SER A 39 -54.65 -5.26 -14.16
N ARG A 40 -54.56 -4.36 -15.16
CA ARG A 40 -55.69 -4.04 -16.09
C ARG A 40 -55.37 -2.89 -17.08
N ASP A 41 -55.91 -3.07 -18.28
CA ASP A 41 -55.88 -2.25 -19.50
C ASP A 41 -56.63 -0.90 -19.43
N SER A 42 -56.27 0.05 -20.31
CA SER A 42 -57.20 0.62 -21.32
C SER A 42 -56.54 1.68 -22.25
N SER A 43 -56.47 1.36 -23.55
CA SER A 43 -56.78 2.16 -24.78
C SER A 43 -56.54 3.71 -24.82
N SER A 44 -56.03 4.37 -25.88
CA SER A 44 -56.51 4.35 -27.29
C SER A 44 -55.72 5.34 -28.20
N SER A 45 -55.55 4.96 -29.49
CA SER A 45 -55.48 5.78 -30.73
C SER A 45 -54.26 6.69 -31.01
N GLY A 46 -53.64 6.75 -32.19
CA GLY A 46 -53.88 6.08 -33.48
C GLY A 46 -52.96 6.60 -34.62
N TYR A 47 -52.81 5.77 -35.67
CA TYR A 47 -52.50 6.04 -37.10
C TYR A 47 -51.22 6.86 -37.47
N TYR A 48 -50.27 6.44 -38.31
CA TYR A 48 -50.36 5.85 -39.67
C TYR A 48 -49.16 4.95 -40.04
N ARG A 49 -49.34 4.21 -41.15
CA ARG A 49 -48.68 3.00 -41.65
C ARG A 49 -48.09 3.24 -43.06
N HIS A 50 -46.94 2.65 -43.41
CA HIS A 50 -46.61 1.98 -44.71
C HIS A 50 -45.12 1.53 -44.67
N ASN A 51 -44.72 0.25 -44.56
CA ASN A 51 -44.80 -0.95 -45.44
C ASN A 51 -43.87 -0.82 -46.68
N THR A 52 -42.87 -1.68 -46.96
CA THR A 52 -42.98 -3.12 -47.35
C THR A 52 -41.65 -3.94 -47.32
N LYS A 53 -41.74 -5.19 -46.75
CA LYS A 53 -41.28 -6.56 -47.17
C LYS A 53 -39.82 -6.83 -47.65
N SER A 54 -39.01 -7.71 -47.01
CA SER A 54 -38.94 -9.22 -46.99
C SER A 54 -38.38 -9.81 -48.31
N SER A 55 -37.44 -10.76 -48.45
CA SER A 55 -36.81 -11.88 -47.68
C SER A 55 -35.40 -12.15 -48.30
N ASP A 56 -34.38 -12.80 -47.70
CA ASP A 56 -34.20 -14.27 -47.56
C ASP A 56 -32.81 -14.65 -46.98
N ALA A 57 -32.75 -15.83 -46.32
CA ALA A 57 -31.66 -16.83 -46.25
C ALA A 57 -30.38 -16.68 -45.37
N PHE A 58 -30.41 -17.42 -44.25
CA PHE A 58 -29.42 -18.31 -43.57
C PHE A 58 -27.96 -17.90 -43.22
N PRO A 59 -27.39 -18.48 -42.11
CA PRO A 59 -26.29 -17.91 -41.35
C PRO A 59 -24.92 -18.58 -41.58
N HIS A 60 -23.84 -17.81 -41.48
CA HIS A 60 -22.48 -18.33 -41.32
C HIS A 60 -21.87 -17.97 -39.97
N ARG A 61 -21.91 -19.01 -39.11
CA ARG A 61 -21.03 -19.32 -37.99
C ARG A 61 -19.60 -18.80 -38.19
N ARG A 62 -19.13 -17.89 -37.32
CA ARG A 62 -17.69 -17.72 -37.04
C ARG A 62 -17.43 -18.05 -35.58
N MET A 63 -16.70 -19.15 -35.39
CA MET A 63 -16.15 -19.61 -34.13
C MET A 63 -15.26 -18.55 -33.51
N THR A 64 -15.45 -18.33 -32.21
CA THR A 64 -14.55 -17.62 -31.32
C THR A 64 -13.31 -18.47 -31.08
N LEU A 65 -12.16 -18.02 -31.59
CA LEU A 65 -10.85 -18.54 -31.18
C LEU A 65 -10.32 -17.68 -30.03
N THR A 66 -9.84 -18.37 -29.00
CA THR A 66 -9.19 -17.85 -27.80
C THR A 66 -7.93 -17.07 -28.14
N ARG A 67 -7.89 -15.77 -27.79
CA ARG A 67 -6.69 -14.94 -27.95
C ARG A 67 -5.80 -15.09 -26.73
N GLU A 68 -4.71 -15.84 -26.88
CA GLU A 68 -3.58 -15.87 -25.94
C GLU A 68 -2.99 -14.47 -25.76
N LYS A 69 -2.66 -14.14 -24.50
CA LYS A 69 -2.04 -12.86 -24.11
C LYS A 69 -0.55 -12.88 -24.49
N GLY A 70 -0.25 -12.56 -25.74
CA GLY A 70 1.07 -12.09 -26.17
C GLY A 70 1.27 -10.61 -25.82
N ARG A 71 2.44 -10.27 -25.27
CA ARG A 71 2.96 -8.90 -25.12
C ARG A 71 2.71 -8.10 -26.38
N ARG A 72 1.99 -6.97 -26.28
CA ARG A 72 1.94 -6.00 -27.37
C ARG A 72 3.28 -5.27 -27.44
N GLN A 73 4.15 -5.69 -28.36
CA GLN A 73 5.09 -4.75 -28.97
C GLN A 73 4.24 -3.69 -29.70
N ALA A 74 4.49 -2.43 -29.38
CA ALA A 74 3.88 -1.33 -30.13
C ALA A 74 4.46 -1.37 -31.55
N ILE A 75 3.67 -1.82 -32.51
CA ILE A 75 3.96 -1.61 -33.93
C ILE A 75 3.73 -0.11 -34.16
N ARG A 76 4.81 0.68 -34.08
CA ARG A 76 4.80 2.09 -34.49
C ARG A 76 4.58 2.13 -36.00
N GLY A 77 3.57 2.90 -36.43
CA GLY A 77 3.28 3.14 -37.85
C GLY A 77 4.38 3.94 -38.56
N PRO A 78 4.31 4.07 -39.89
CA PRO A 78 5.40 4.55 -40.75
C PRO A 78 5.59 6.08 -40.75
N ALA A 79 5.40 6.75 -39.61
CA ALA A 79 5.63 8.19 -39.49
C ALA A 79 7.11 8.59 -39.69
N PHE A 80 8.03 7.61 -39.66
CA PHE A 80 9.47 7.81 -39.85
C PHE A 80 9.90 8.06 -41.30
N MET A 81 9.03 7.85 -42.30
CA MET A 81 9.40 8.04 -43.72
C MET A 81 9.42 9.49 -44.20
N PHE A 82 9.02 10.47 -43.38
CA PHE A 82 8.91 11.89 -43.80
C PHE A 82 9.95 12.83 -43.18
N ASN A 83 10.87 12.37 -42.33
CA ASN A 83 12.00 13.19 -41.88
C ASN A 83 13.15 13.13 -42.89
N ALA A 84 13.06 13.98 -43.92
CA ALA A 84 14.08 14.15 -44.96
C ALA A 84 15.35 14.89 -44.49
N ARG A 85 15.82 14.68 -43.25
CA ARG A 85 17.01 15.33 -42.67
C ARG A 85 17.86 14.46 -41.73
N GLY A 86 17.95 13.15 -41.97
CA GLY A 86 19.11 12.41 -41.47
C GLY A 86 20.32 12.76 -42.34
N SER A 87 21.40 13.27 -41.76
CA SER A 87 22.69 13.33 -42.47
C SER A 87 22.98 11.96 -43.04
N SER A 88 23.17 11.85 -44.36
CA SER A 88 23.50 10.58 -45.00
C SER A 88 24.76 10.02 -44.35
N LEU A 89 24.62 8.92 -43.60
CA LEU A 89 25.73 8.20 -43.00
C LEU A 89 26.79 7.92 -44.06
N THR A 90 28.04 8.19 -43.72
CA THR A 90 29.16 7.73 -44.54
C THR A 90 29.27 6.21 -44.47
N ALA A 91 29.80 5.57 -45.51
CA ALA A 91 30.01 4.11 -45.49
C ALA A 91 30.95 3.66 -44.35
N GLU A 92 31.81 4.55 -43.85
CA GLU A 92 32.64 4.33 -42.67
C GLU A 92 31.80 4.33 -41.38
N GLU A 93 30.86 5.26 -41.22
CA GLU A 93 29.96 5.31 -40.06
C GLU A 93 28.97 4.15 -40.04
N GLU A 94 28.42 3.74 -41.19
CA GLU A 94 27.55 2.57 -41.29
C GLU A 94 28.29 1.30 -40.87
N ARG A 95 29.51 1.10 -41.38
CA ARG A 95 30.37 -0.02 -40.99
C ARG A 95 30.73 0.00 -39.50
N PHE A 96 30.91 1.19 -38.92
CA PHE A 96 31.18 1.36 -37.50
C PHE A 96 29.97 0.97 -36.64
N LEU A 97 28.77 1.41 -37.01
CA LEU A 97 27.53 1.07 -36.32
C LEU A 97 27.26 -0.44 -36.37
N ASP A 98 27.40 -1.06 -37.54
CA ASP A 98 27.30 -2.52 -37.69
C ASP A 98 28.31 -3.24 -36.79
N ALA A 99 29.58 -2.79 -36.79
CA ALA A 99 30.61 -3.39 -35.96
C ALA A 99 30.29 -3.27 -34.46
N ALA A 100 29.71 -2.15 -34.02
CA ALA A 100 29.27 -1.95 -32.64
C ALA A 100 28.04 -2.82 -32.30
N GLU A 101 27.08 -2.95 -33.21
CA GLU A 101 25.88 -3.77 -33.04
C GLU A 101 26.19 -5.27 -32.94
N TYR A 102 27.08 -5.78 -33.80
CA TYR A 102 27.49 -7.19 -33.80
C TYR A 102 28.59 -7.51 -32.78
N GLY A 103 29.16 -6.51 -32.11
CA GLY A 103 30.18 -6.71 -31.08
C GLY A 103 31.57 -7.03 -31.64
N ASN A 104 31.90 -6.54 -32.84
CA ASN A 104 33.19 -6.79 -33.49
C ASN A 104 34.30 -5.90 -32.91
N ILE A 105 34.81 -6.31 -31.74
CA ILE A 105 35.85 -5.63 -30.95
C ILE A 105 37.07 -5.17 -31.78
N PRO A 106 37.73 -6.02 -32.59
CA PRO A 106 38.94 -5.58 -33.31
C PRO A 106 38.63 -4.53 -34.37
N VAL A 107 37.49 -4.62 -35.04
CA VAL A 107 37.07 -3.63 -36.04
C VAL A 107 36.75 -2.30 -35.36
N VAL A 108 35.96 -2.32 -34.28
CA VAL A 108 35.63 -1.12 -33.51
C VAL A 108 36.89 -0.45 -32.98
N ARG A 109 37.81 -1.21 -32.37
CA ARG A 109 39.09 -0.69 -31.87
C ARG A 109 39.90 -0.03 -32.99
N LYS A 110 40.06 -0.73 -34.11
CA LYS A 110 40.84 -0.26 -35.26
C LYS A 110 40.25 1.04 -35.83
N MET A 111 38.93 1.10 -36.00
CA MET A 111 38.25 2.30 -36.50
C MET A 111 38.33 3.46 -35.51
N LEU A 112 38.27 3.20 -34.20
CA LEU A 112 38.49 4.25 -33.20
C LEU A 112 39.92 4.81 -33.26
N GLU A 113 40.94 3.95 -33.42
CA GLU A 113 42.35 4.35 -33.38
C GLU A 113 42.83 4.97 -34.70
N GLU A 114 42.36 4.49 -35.86
CA GLU A 114 42.89 4.85 -37.18
C GLU A 114 42.05 5.93 -37.91
N SER A 115 40.75 6.06 -37.62
CA SER A 115 39.87 6.96 -38.36
C SER A 115 39.76 8.34 -37.70
N SER A 116 40.39 9.36 -38.27
CA SER A 116 40.27 10.75 -37.81
C SER A 116 38.98 11.45 -38.27
N THR A 117 38.31 10.90 -39.28
CA THR A 117 37.06 11.40 -39.87
C THR A 117 35.79 10.84 -39.24
N LEU A 118 35.92 9.81 -38.39
CA LEU A 118 34.79 9.08 -37.81
C LEU A 118 34.09 9.92 -36.74
N ASN A 119 32.81 10.20 -36.94
CA ASN A 119 31.95 10.70 -35.87
C ASN A 119 31.47 9.55 -34.99
N VAL A 120 31.94 9.49 -33.74
CA VAL A 120 31.55 8.45 -32.77
C VAL A 120 30.07 8.55 -32.37
N ASN A 121 29.48 9.75 -32.49
CA ASN A 121 28.07 10.02 -32.19
C ASN A 121 27.18 9.91 -33.45
N CYS A 122 27.61 9.14 -34.46
CA CYS A 122 26.74 8.83 -35.58
C CYS A 122 25.52 8.02 -35.10
N VAL A 123 24.37 8.28 -35.74
CA VAL A 123 23.08 7.67 -35.41
C VAL A 123 22.60 6.76 -36.53
N ASP A 124 21.99 5.64 -36.18
CA ASP A 124 21.34 4.74 -37.15
C ASP A 124 20.01 5.31 -37.70
N TYR A 125 19.30 4.54 -38.51
CA TYR A 125 17.99 4.92 -39.06
C TYR A 125 16.88 5.03 -37.99
N MET A 126 17.08 4.49 -36.78
CA MET A 126 16.20 4.68 -35.63
C MET A 126 16.65 5.83 -34.73
N GLY A 127 17.75 6.50 -35.07
CA GLY A 127 18.34 7.56 -34.26
C GLY A 127 19.18 7.04 -33.10
N GLN A 128 19.74 5.82 -33.12
CA GLN A 128 20.53 5.26 -32.02
C GLN A 128 22.05 5.40 -32.24
N ASN A 129 22.79 5.75 -31.20
CA ASN A 129 24.26 5.81 -31.20
C ASN A 129 24.88 4.42 -31.07
N GLY A 130 26.13 4.27 -31.52
CA GLY A 130 26.92 3.03 -31.35
C GLY A 130 27.00 2.54 -29.90
N LEU A 131 27.01 3.44 -28.91
CA LEU A 131 26.94 3.07 -27.48
C LEU A 131 25.60 2.41 -27.12
N GLN A 132 24.47 2.98 -27.56
CA GLN A 132 23.14 2.44 -27.26
C GLN A 132 22.95 1.06 -27.92
N LEU A 133 23.50 0.86 -29.12
CA LEU A 133 23.49 -0.43 -29.82
C LEU A 133 24.35 -1.48 -29.07
N ALA A 134 25.59 -1.12 -28.70
CA ALA A 134 26.48 -2.00 -27.96
C ALA A 134 25.89 -2.41 -26.60
N VAL A 135 25.29 -1.46 -25.86
CA VAL A 135 24.61 -1.73 -24.59
C VAL A 135 23.34 -2.55 -24.80
N GLY A 136 22.56 -2.29 -25.85
CA GLY A 136 21.35 -3.04 -26.18
C GLY A 136 21.60 -4.54 -26.36
N ASN A 137 22.75 -4.88 -26.95
CA ASN A 137 23.18 -6.24 -27.26
C ASN A 137 24.14 -6.85 -26.23
N GLU A 138 24.38 -6.18 -25.10
CA GLU A 138 25.23 -6.67 -24.00
C GLU A 138 26.73 -6.81 -24.35
N HIS A 139 27.24 -6.00 -25.28
CA HIS A 139 28.66 -6.01 -25.66
C HIS A 139 29.51 -5.19 -24.69
N LEU A 140 29.89 -5.81 -23.56
CA LEU A 140 30.69 -5.17 -22.50
C LEU A 140 32.01 -4.60 -23.02
N GLU A 141 32.82 -5.39 -23.72
CA GLU A 141 34.15 -4.97 -24.19
C GLU A 141 34.07 -3.80 -25.17
N VAL A 142 33.08 -3.82 -26.08
CA VAL A 142 32.83 -2.70 -27.00
C VAL A 142 32.40 -1.47 -26.23
N THR A 143 31.53 -1.63 -25.22
CA THR A 143 31.08 -0.53 -24.36
C THR A 143 32.26 0.10 -23.60
N GLU A 144 33.15 -0.71 -23.01
CA GLU A 144 34.36 -0.21 -22.35
C GLU A 144 35.29 0.54 -23.32
N LEU A 145 35.42 0.09 -24.57
CA LEU A 145 36.22 0.79 -25.57
C LEU A 145 35.61 2.13 -25.98
N LEU A 146 34.29 2.18 -26.15
CA LEU A 146 33.56 3.40 -26.48
C LEU A 146 33.63 4.41 -25.32
N LEU A 147 33.50 3.95 -24.07
CA LEU A 147 33.59 4.78 -22.86
C LEU A 147 35.00 5.35 -22.59
N ARG A 148 36.05 4.89 -23.27
CA ARG A 148 37.39 5.53 -23.16
C ARG A 148 37.48 6.87 -23.89
N ARG A 149 36.47 7.23 -24.68
CA ARG A 149 36.43 8.50 -25.41
C ARG A 149 35.60 9.52 -24.63
N ASP A 150 36.12 10.74 -24.50
CA ASP A 150 35.49 11.77 -23.65
C ASP A 150 34.28 12.46 -24.32
N ASN A 151 34.12 12.35 -25.64
CA ASN A 151 33.11 13.09 -26.42
C ASN A 151 31.86 12.26 -26.76
N LEU A 152 31.41 11.37 -25.87
CA LEU A 152 30.20 10.56 -26.12
C LEU A 152 28.92 11.32 -25.74
N ALA A 153 27.98 11.38 -26.68
CA ALA A 153 26.60 11.80 -26.44
C ALA A 153 25.72 10.62 -25.98
N ARG A 154 24.59 10.90 -25.35
CA ARG A 154 23.54 9.92 -24.96
C ARG A 154 23.99 8.82 -23.98
N VAL A 155 25.03 9.07 -23.20
CA VAL A 155 25.50 8.15 -22.15
C VAL A 155 24.43 7.92 -21.07
N GLY A 156 23.59 8.93 -20.80
CA GLY A 156 22.46 8.84 -19.87
C GLY A 156 21.37 7.86 -20.32
N ASP A 157 20.95 7.89 -21.59
CA ASP A 157 19.99 6.90 -22.10
C ASP A 157 20.59 5.48 -22.10
N ALA A 158 21.88 5.34 -22.46
CA ALA A 158 22.57 4.06 -22.38
C ALA A 158 22.57 3.48 -20.95
N LEU A 159 22.78 4.34 -19.94
CA LEU A 159 22.65 3.94 -18.53
C LEU A 159 21.23 3.46 -18.21
N LEU A 160 20.19 4.22 -18.57
CA LEU A 160 18.81 3.84 -18.31
C LEU A 160 18.42 2.53 -19.02
N LEU A 161 18.92 2.31 -20.24
CA LEU A 161 18.76 1.06 -20.97
C LEU A 161 19.42 -0.12 -20.24
N ALA A 162 20.67 0.05 -19.81
CA ALA A 162 21.42 -0.98 -19.08
C ALA A 162 20.72 -1.36 -17.76
N ILE A 163 20.17 -0.37 -17.03
CA ILE A 163 19.39 -0.58 -15.80
C ILE A 163 18.09 -1.35 -16.10
N SER A 164 17.37 -0.95 -17.15
CA SER A 164 16.11 -1.60 -17.57
C SER A 164 16.30 -3.07 -17.92
N LYS A 165 17.41 -3.41 -18.58
CA LYS A 165 17.80 -4.79 -18.91
C LYS A 165 18.38 -5.55 -17.71
N GLY A 166 19.05 -4.84 -16.81
CA GLY A 166 19.71 -5.40 -15.63
C GLY A 166 21.15 -5.86 -15.89
N TYR A 167 21.86 -5.21 -16.82
CA TYR A 167 23.25 -5.53 -17.14
C TYR A 167 24.21 -4.91 -16.12
N ILE A 168 24.45 -5.61 -15.01
CA ILE A 168 25.19 -5.09 -13.85
C ILE A 168 26.60 -4.61 -14.22
N ARG A 169 27.37 -5.41 -14.97
CA ARG A 169 28.75 -5.07 -15.39
C ARG A 169 28.82 -3.85 -16.29
N ILE A 170 27.85 -3.71 -17.19
CA ILE A 170 27.76 -2.55 -18.09
C ILE A 170 27.37 -1.30 -17.30
N VAL A 171 26.44 -1.42 -16.35
CA VAL A 171 26.09 -0.31 -15.45
C VAL A 171 27.31 0.14 -14.65
N GLU A 172 28.11 -0.78 -14.11
CA GLU A 172 29.35 -0.47 -13.40
C GLU A 172 30.36 0.26 -14.30
N ALA A 173 30.58 -0.23 -15.53
CA ALA A 173 31.46 0.41 -16.50
C ALA A 173 31.00 1.84 -16.84
N ILE A 174 29.70 2.04 -17.08
CA ILE A 174 29.12 3.36 -17.37
C ILE A 174 29.22 4.30 -16.16
N LEU A 175 28.96 3.82 -14.93
CA LEU A 175 29.09 4.60 -13.70
C LEU A 175 30.56 4.94 -13.34
N GLY A 176 31.53 4.25 -13.95
CA GLY A 176 32.95 4.58 -13.89
C GLY A 176 33.37 5.75 -14.79
N HIS A 177 32.51 6.16 -15.73
CA HIS A 177 32.80 7.23 -16.68
C HIS A 177 32.86 8.61 -15.99
N PRO A 178 33.80 9.51 -16.36
CA PRO A 178 33.94 10.85 -15.75
C PRO A 178 32.67 11.70 -15.82
N SER A 179 31.79 11.46 -16.81
CA SER A 179 30.49 12.16 -16.92
C SER A 179 29.54 11.92 -15.74
N PHE A 180 29.76 10.87 -14.95
CA PHE A 180 28.99 10.54 -13.74
C PHE A 180 29.78 10.77 -12.45
N ALA A 181 30.96 11.42 -12.53
CA ALA A 181 31.76 11.74 -11.34
C ALA A 181 31.05 12.72 -10.41
N SER A 182 30.27 13.66 -10.96
CA SER A 182 29.36 14.51 -10.20
C SER A 182 28.02 13.79 -9.99
N SER A 183 27.69 13.45 -8.73
CA SER A 183 26.41 12.80 -8.38
C SER A 183 25.16 13.61 -8.76
N GLU A 184 25.30 14.89 -9.13
CA GLU A 184 24.20 15.76 -9.56
C GLU A 184 23.42 15.21 -10.75
N ARG A 185 24.08 14.53 -11.70
CA ARG A 185 23.42 13.91 -12.87
C ARG A 185 22.66 12.63 -12.54
N LEU A 186 22.92 12.04 -11.37
CA LEU A 186 22.22 10.86 -10.86
C LEU A 186 21.02 11.24 -9.98
N THR A 187 21.08 12.40 -9.32
CA THR A 187 20.03 12.89 -8.43
C THR A 187 18.99 13.75 -9.15
N ARG A 188 19.40 14.63 -10.08
CA ARG A 188 18.46 15.47 -10.83
C ARG A 188 17.74 14.69 -11.91
N SER A 189 16.47 15.04 -12.10
CA SER A 189 15.69 14.48 -13.20
C SER A 189 16.18 15.01 -14.55
N PRO A 190 16.08 14.22 -15.63
CA PRO A 190 16.33 14.70 -16.99
C PRO A 190 15.60 16.01 -17.32
N CYS A 191 14.37 16.20 -16.83
CA CYS A 191 13.62 17.46 -16.96
C CYS A 191 14.28 18.70 -16.35
N GLU A 192 15.12 18.55 -15.33
CA GLU A 192 15.75 19.66 -14.60
C GLU A 192 17.14 19.99 -15.14
N LEU A 193 17.70 19.10 -15.96
CA LEU A 193 18.97 19.30 -16.63
C LEU A 193 18.71 19.93 -18.00
N GLN A 194 19.24 21.14 -18.23
CA GLN A 194 19.16 21.85 -19.52
C GLN A 194 20.16 21.29 -20.56
N ASP A 195 20.61 20.05 -20.38
CA ASP A 195 21.62 19.39 -21.22
C ASP A 195 20.87 18.43 -22.16
N ASP A 196 20.44 18.95 -23.32
CA ASP A 196 19.39 18.35 -24.17
C ASP A 196 19.75 16.95 -24.74
N ASP A 197 21.03 16.61 -24.84
CA ASP A 197 21.48 15.38 -25.51
C ASP A 197 21.94 14.24 -24.58
N PHE A 198 21.97 14.45 -23.26
CA PHE A 198 22.55 13.45 -22.37
C PHE A 198 21.64 12.24 -22.14
N TYR A 199 20.34 12.48 -21.97
CA TYR A 199 19.30 11.46 -21.75
C TYR A 199 18.40 11.23 -22.97
N SER A 200 18.64 11.94 -24.09
CA SER A 200 17.87 11.75 -25.33
C SER A 200 18.12 10.36 -25.91
N TYR A 201 17.03 9.73 -26.39
CA TYR A 201 17.10 8.46 -27.09
C TYR A 201 17.34 8.71 -28.57
N ASP A 202 16.51 9.58 -29.15
CA ASP A 202 16.50 10.07 -30.52
C ASP A 202 16.21 11.59 -30.53
N GLU A 203 16.04 12.17 -31.72
CA GLU A 203 15.65 13.57 -31.91
C GLU A 203 14.22 13.89 -31.40
N ASP A 204 13.39 12.86 -31.20
CA ASP A 204 11.99 12.99 -30.79
C ASP A 204 11.80 12.96 -29.25
N GLY A 205 12.84 12.59 -28.49
CA GLY A 205 12.90 12.77 -27.04
C GLY A 205 13.58 11.63 -26.27
N THR A 206 13.16 11.46 -25.01
CA THR A 206 13.74 10.47 -24.08
C THR A 206 12.97 9.15 -24.11
N ARG A 207 13.66 8.02 -23.87
CA ARG A 207 13.06 6.67 -23.87
C ARG A 207 12.04 6.47 -22.75
N PHE A 208 12.36 7.01 -21.58
CA PHE A 208 11.55 6.92 -20.37
C PHE A 208 10.90 8.27 -20.08
N SER A 209 9.89 8.31 -19.21
CA SER A 209 9.32 9.59 -18.79
C SER A 209 10.43 10.47 -18.16
N PRO A 210 10.48 11.77 -18.49
CA PRO A 210 11.65 12.61 -18.19
C PRO A 210 11.80 12.96 -16.70
N ASP A 211 10.83 12.54 -15.87
CA ASP A 211 10.82 12.55 -14.42
C ASP A 211 11.52 11.32 -13.79
N ILE A 212 11.86 10.31 -14.57
CA ILE A 212 12.49 9.08 -14.07
C ILE A 212 14.00 9.26 -13.98
N THR A 213 14.52 9.24 -12.75
CA THR A 213 15.96 9.17 -12.49
C THR A 213 16.47 7.72 -12.55
N PRO A 214 17.79 7.49 -12.73
CA PRO A 214 18.36 6.15 -12.75
C PRO A 214 18.00 5.30 -11.52
N ILE A 215 17.97 5.90 -10.33
CA ILE A 215 17.61 5.22 -9.07
C ILE A 215 16.12 4.84 -9.03
N ILE A 216 15.22 5.69 -9.54
CA ILE A 216 13.78 5.39 -9.64
C ILE A 216 13.58 4.21 -10.60
N LEU A 217 14.26 4.21 -11.74
CA LEU A 217 14.16 3.10 -12.71
C LEU A 217 14.69 1.79 -12.13
N ALA A 218 15.85 1.82 -11.45
CA ALA A 218 16.43 0.64 -10.81
C ALA A 218 15.49 0.05 -9.74
N ALA A 219 14.83 0.92 -8.97
CA ALA A 219 13.81 0.56 -7.99
C ALA A 219 12.56 -0.06 -8.65
N HIS A 220 12.08 0.52 -9.76
CA HIS A 220 10.93 -0.03 -10.51
C HIS A 220 11.22 -1.43 -11.07
N CYS A 221 12.45 -1.67 -11.52
CA CYS A 221 12.91 -2.96 -12.06
C CYS A 221 13.30 -3.98 -10.97
N GLN A 222 13.27 -3.59 -9.68
CA GLN A 222 13.63 -4.43 -8.53
C GLN A 222 15.04 -5.05 -8.64
N LYS A 223 16.01 -4.28 -9.15
CA LYS A 223 17.40 -4.74 -9.31
C LYS A 223 18.25 -4.35 -8.09
N TYR A 224 18.33 -5.22 -7.09
CA TYR A 224 19.01 -4.96 -5.81
C TYR A 224 20.46 -4.50 -5.97
N GLU A 225 21.25 -5.18 -6.80
CA GLU A 225 22.66 -4.84 -7.03
C GLU A 225 22.83 -3.45 -7.65
N VAL A 226 22.01 -3.11 -8.64
CA VAL A 226 22.02 -1.79 -9.28
C VAL A 226 21.57 -0.70 -8.31
N VAL A 227 20.52 -0.95 -7.53
CA VAL A 227 20.07 -0.03 -6.48
C VAL A 227 21.18 0.20 -5.46
N HIS A 228 21.88 -0.85 -5.03
CA HIS A 228 23.01 -0.73 -4.12
C HIS A 228 24.16 0.10 -4.73
N MET A 229 24.58 -0.17 -5.97
CA MET A 229 25.60 0.62 -6.66
C MET A 229 25.25 2.11 -6.74
N LEU A 230 24.00 2.43 -7.09
CA LEU A 230 23.53 3.82 -7.18
C LEU A 230 23.45 4.50 -5.80
N LEU A 231 23.02 3.79 -4.76
CA LEU A 231 23.02 4.30 -3.38
C LEU A 231 24.44 4.58 -2.89
N MET A 232 25.42 3.74 -3.22
CA MET A 232 26.84 3.94 -2.88
C MET A 232 27.43 5.17 -3.57
N LYS A 233 26.91 5.57 -4.74
CA LYS A 233 27.27 6.82 -5.43
C LYS A 233 26.51 8.05 -4.89
N GLY A 234 25.69 7.89 -3.85
CA GLY A 234 24.94 8.97 -3.20
C GLY A 234 23.61 9.32 -3.87
N ALA A 235 23.14 8.55 -4.85
CA ALA A 235 21.85 8.80 -5.49
C ALA A 235 20.71 8.27 -4.62
N ARG A 236 19.95 9.16 -3.99
CA ARG A 236 18.73 8.82 -3.22
C ARG A 236 17.49 9.39 -3.90
N ILE A 237 16.37 8.70 -3.72
CA ILE A 237 15.07 9.18 -4.20
C ILE A 237 14.60 10.28 -3.26
N GLU A 238 14.32 11.45 -3.81
CA GLU A 238 13.73 12.56 -3.05
C GLU A 238 12.30 12.23 -2.65
N GLN A 239 11.94 12.51 -1.39
CA GLN A 239 10.58 12.32 -0.93
C GLN A 239 9.68 13.40 -1.56
N PRO A 240 8.59 13.01 -2.25
CA PRO A 240 7.67 13.97 -2.82
C PRO A 240 7.03 14.82 -1.72
N HIS A 241 6.79 16.09 -2.01
CA HIS A 241 6.07 16.98 -1.09
C HIS A 241 4.63 16.51 -0.88
N ASP A 242 4.05 16.92 0.25
CA ASP A 242 2.63 16.74 0.56
C ASP A 242 1.75 17.26 -0.60
N TYR A 243 0.64 16.59 -0.85
CA TYR A 243 -0.28 16.89 -1.95
C TYR A 243 -0.77 18.35 -1.92
N PHE A 244 -0.94 18.91 -0.73
CA PHE A 244 -1.43 20.29 -0.53
C PHE A 244 -0.29 21.32 -0.36
N CYS A 245 0.96 20.95 -0.64
CA CYS A 245 2.08 21.87 -0.54
C CYS A 245 1.99 23.02 -1.55
N LYS A 246 2.27 24.25 -1.09
CA LYS A 246 2.21 25.49 -1.89
C LYS A 246 3.57 26.15 -2.05
N CYS A 247 4.66 25.38 -2.01
CA CYS A 247 5.99 25.94 -2.25
C CYS A 247 6.13 26.46 -3.70
N ALA A 248 7.10 27.33 -3.94
CA ALA A 248 7.32 27.95 -5.25
C ALA A 248 7.56 26.89 -6.34
N GLU A 249 8.38 25.87 -6.05
CA GLU A 249 8.70 24.78 -6.99
C GLU A 249 7.48 23.93 -7.37
N CYS A 250 6.67 23.48 -6.38
CA CYS A 250 5.46 22.73 -6.65
C CYS A 250 4.45 23.56 -7.45
N THR A 251 4.28 24.83 -7.08
CA THR A 251 3.34 25.74 -7.76
C THR A 251 3.79 25.99 -9.20
N GLU A 252 5.10 26.15 -9.44
CA GLU A 252 5.65 26.33 -10.78
C GLU A 252 5.51 25.06 -11.63
N LYS A 253 5.88 23.89 -11.09
CA LYS A 253 5.73 22.60 -11.78
C LYS A 253 4.25 22.31 -12.12
N GLN A 254 3.33 22.60 -11.20
CA GLN A 254 1.89 22.44 -11.42
C GLN A 254 1.32 23.44 -12.45
N ARG A 255 1.84 24.68 -12.50
CA ARG A 255 1.45 25.68 -13.52
C ARG A 255 1.98 25.35 -14.91
N LYS A 256 3.19 24.77 -15.00
CA LYS A 256 3.79 24.32 -16.27
C LYS A 256 3.02 23.12 -16.83
N ASP A 257 2.89 22.05 -16.04
CA ASP A 257 2.12 20.87 -16.41
C ASP A 257 1.67 20.08 -15.17
N ALA A 258 0.38 20.18 -14.85
CA ALA A 258 -0.23 19.45 -13.74
C ALA A 258 -0.23 17.92 -13.94
N PHE A 259 -0.34 17.44 -15.18
CA PHE A 259 -0.39 16.01 -15.48
C PHE A 259 1.01 15.38 -15.38
N SER A 260 2.03 16.03 -15.91
CA SER A 260 3.42 15.58 -15.71
C SER A 260 3.80 15.63 -14.22
N HIS A 261 3.37 16.67 -13.48
CA HIS A 261 3.62 16.76 -12.04
C HIS A 261 2.99 15.61 -11.25
N SER A 262 1.74 15.23 -11.54
CA SER A 262 1.10 14.08 -10.88
C SER A 262 1.76 12.75 -11.27
N ARG A 263 2.19 12.61 -12.52
CA ARG A 263 2.93 11.43 -13.00
C ARG A 263 4.31 11.28 -12.35
N SER A 264 5.03 12.38 -12.17
CA SER A 264 6.30 12.43 -11.44
C SER A 264 6.15 11.97 -9.99
N ARG A 265 5.10 12.45 -9.31
CA ARG A 265 4.81 12.05 -7.92
C ARG A 265 4.56 10.54 -7.79
N ILE A 266 3.73 9.96 -8.65
CA ILE A 266 3.47 8.51 -8.57
C ILE A 266 4.71 7.67 -8.95
N ASN A 267 5.56 8.15 -9.86
CA ASN A 267 6.80 7.47 -10.20
C ASN A 267 7.81 7.50 -9.04
N ALA A 268 7.90 8.62 -8.31
CA ALA A 268 8.71 8.71 -7.09
C ALA A 268 8.18 7.75 -6.01
N TYR A 269 6.88 7.76 -5.72
CA TYR A 269 6.27 6.83 -4.75
C TYR A 269 6.45 5.37 -5.15
N ARG A 270 6.38 5.05 -6.45
CA ARG A 270 6.64 3.70 -6.96
C ARG A 270 8.08 3.26 -6.74
N GLY A 271 9.04 4.19 -6.80
CA GLY A 271 10.43 3.92 -6.42
C GLY A 271 10.58 3.67 -4.92
N LEU A 272 10.01 4.55 -4.09
CA LEU A 272 10.07 4.46 -2.63
C LEU A 272 9.39 3.19 -2.08
N ALA A 273 8.27 2.78 -2.67
CA ALA A 273 7.50 1.60 -2.27
C ALA A 273 8.10 0.26 -2.75
N SER A 274 9.22 0.31 -3.49
CA SER A 274 9.85 -0.91 -4.00
C SER A 274 10.59 -1.66 -2.87
N PRO A 275 10.49 -3.01 -2.79
CA PRO A 275 11.22 -3.82 -1.82
C PRO A 275 12.73 -3.62 -1.89
N ALA A 276 13.28 -3.46 -3.10
CA ALA A 276 14.71 -3.24 -3.32
C ALA A 276 15.19 -1.93 -2.67
N TYR A 277 14.42 -0.85 -2.81
CA TYR A 277 14.77 0.43 -2.20
C TYR A 277 14.54 0.40 -0.69
N LEU A 278 13.40 -0.11 -0.21
CA LEU A 278 13.10 -0.20 1.23
C LEU A 278 14.19 -0.98 1.99
N SER A 279 14.60 -2.14 1.46
CA SER A 279 15.58 -3.01 2.12
C SER A 279 16.99 -2.41 2.20
N LEU A 280 17.40 -1.59 1.23
CA LEU A 280 18.77 -1.09 1.11
C LEU A 280 18.97 0.36 1.58
N SER A 281 17.90 1.16 1.61
CA SER A 281 17.99 2.60 1.90
C SER A 281 17.65 3.00 3.33
N SER A 282 16.83 2.19 4.02
CA SER A 282 16.28 2.49 5.34
C SER A 282 16.92 1.62 6.43
N GLU A 283 17.13 2.19 7.61
CA GLU A 283 17.67 1.48 8.78
C GLU A 283 16.62 0.51 9.35
N ASP A 284 15.37 0.97 9.49
CA ASP A 284 14.21 0.16 9.85
C ASP A 284 13.24 0.04 8.67
N PRO A 285 13.37 -1.02 7.84
CA PRO A 285 12.53 -1.21 6.66
C PRO A 285 11.09 -1.56 7.02
N VAL A 286 10.83 -2.15 8.19
CA VAL A 286 9.47 -2.53 8.60
C VAL A 286 8.66 -1.31 8.98
N LEU A 287 9.20 -0.42 9.82
CA LEU A 287 8.53 0.83 10.19
C LEU A 287 8.31 1.72 8.97
N THR A 288 9.36 1.92 8.17
CA THR A 288 9.29 2.76 6.96
C THR A 288 8.22 2.24 5.99
N ALA A 289 8.14 0.92 5.77
CA ALA A 289 7.13 0.33 4.92
C ALA A 289 5.70 0.47 5.48
N LEU A 290 5.52 0.36 6.81
CA LEU A 290 4.23 0.57 7.46
C LEU A 290 3.74 2.02 7.31
N GLU A 291 4.60 3.00 7.58
CA GLU A 291 4.28 4.43 7.44
C GLU A 291 3.98 4.79 5.99
N LEU A 292 4.82 4.37 5.05
CA LEU A 292 4.63 4.59 3.62
C LEU A 292 3.34 3.93 3.12
N SER A 293 3.00 2.73 3.60
CA SER A 293 1.75 2.05 3.22
C SER A 293 0.50 2.85 3.61
N ASN A 294 0.54 3.52 4.77
CA ASN A 294 -0.54 4.36 5.28
C ASN A 294 -0.61 5.69 4.52
N GLU A 295 0.53 6.31 4.23
CA GLU A 295 0.60 7.50 3.39
C GLU A 295 0.00 7.25 2.00
N LEU A 296 0.41 6.16 1.33
CA LEU A 296 -0.14 5.76 0.03
C LEU A 296 -1.65 5.45 0.10
N ALA A 297 -2.13 4.86 1.20
CA ALA A 297 -3.56 4.62 1.40
C ALA A 297 -4.36 5.92 1.55
N LYS A 298 -3.80 6.93 2.24
CA LYS A 298 -4.40 8.27 2.35
C LYS A 298 -4.39 8.99 1.01
N LEU A 299 -3.26 8.97 0.29
CA LEU A 299 -3.13 9.59 -1.03
C LEU A 299 -4.10 8.97 -2.05
N ALA A 300 -4.30 7.65 -2.00
CA ALA A 300 -5.32 6.99 -2.81
C ALA A 300 -6.74 7.56 -2.55
N ASN A 301 -7.03 8.03 -1.34
CA ASN A 301 -8.33 8.63 -1.02
C ASN A 301 -8.42 10.13 -1.36
N ILE A 302 -7.28 10.81 -1.51
CA ILE A 302 -7.17 12.25 -1.84
C ILE A 302 -7.19 12.44 -3.35
N GLU A 303 -6.36 11.70 -4.10
CA GLU A 303 -6.32 11.70 -5.57
C GLU A 303 -7.51 10.92 -6.16
N LYS A 304 -8.72 11.42 -5.90
CA LYS A 304 -9.99 10.90 -6.40
C LYS A 304 -10.28 11.31 -7.85
N GLU A 305 -9.30 11.79 -8.61
CA GLU A 305 -9.47 12.21 -10.02
C GLU A 305 -9.97 11.06 -10.94
N PHE A 306 -10.09 9.82 -10.45
CA PHE A 306 -10.81 8.71 -11.10
C PHE A 306 -11.89 8.02 -10.24
N LYS A 307 -12.44 8.72 -9.28
CA LYS A 307 -13.69 8.31 -8.63
C LYS A 307 -14.79 9.11 -9.30
N ASP A 308 -15.19 8.68 -10.50
CA ASP A 308 -16.41 9.13 -11.17
C ASP A 308 -17.56 9.03 -10.16
N LYS A 309 -17.83 10.13 -9.46
CA LYS A 309 -19.11 10.32 -8.82
C LYS A 309 -20.08 10.42 -9.98
N LYS A 310 -20.86 9.35 -10.14
CA LYS A 310 -22.08 9.26 -10.94
C LYS A 310 -21.89 8.89 -12.42
N ASN A 311 -21.50 7.64 -12.66
CA ASN A 311 -22.22 6.85 -13.68
C ASN A 311 -22.37 5.40 -13.25
N ARG A 312 -23.64 5.05 -12.99
CA ARG A 312 -24.16 3.71 -12.71
C ARG A 312 -24.22 2.82 -13.97
N ASN A 313 -23.50 3.16 -15.04
CA ASN A 313 -23.50 2.37 -16.26
C ASN A 313 -22.15 1.68 -16.41
N LYS A 314 -22.17 0.44 -15.96
CA LYS A 314 -21.25 -0.65 -16.30
C LYS A 314 -20.98 -0.63 -17.81
N GLU A 315 -19.74 -0.87 -18.21
CA GLU A 315 -19.30 -1.02 -19.60
C GLU A 315 -19.05 0.28 -20.37
N ASN A 316 -17.96 1.00 -20.03
CA ASN A 316 -17.03 1.68 -20.95
C ASN A 316 -16.11 2.67 -20.19
N SER A 317 -15.43 2.20 -19.14
CA SER A 317 -14.36 2.97 -18.48
C SER A 317 -13.11 2.10 -18.40
N GLN A 318 -12.30 2.11 -19.46
CA GLN A 318 -11.08 1.31 -19.54
C GLN A 318 -9.79 2.14 -19.64
N HIS A 319 -9.88 3.48 -19.52
CA HIS A 319 -8.68 4.32 -19.57
C HIS A 319 -8.49 5.28 -18.41
N ASN A 320 -9.57 5.66 -17.73
CA ASN A 320 -9.54 6.69 -16.69
C ASN A 320 -9.82 6.08 -15.31
N GLY A 321 -9.09 5.04 -14.94
CA GLY A 321 -9.16 4.37 -13.62
C GLY A 321 -7.78 3.91 -13.14
N PHE A 322 -6.72 4.45 -13.74
CA PHE A 322 -5.36 3.92 -13.66
C PHE A 322 -4.68 4.29 -12.33
N THR A 323 -4.73 5.55 -11.88
CA THR A 323 -3.89 6.03 -10.76
C THR A 323 -4.40 5.65 -9.36
N LEU A 324 -5.72 5.64 -9.11
CA LEU A 324 -6.29 5.18 -7.83
C LEU A 324 -5.91 3.72 -7.55
N ASN A 325 -5.92 2.92 -8.61
CA ASN A 325 -5.53 1.53 -8.55
C ASN A 325 -4.02 1.41 -8.24
N ASP A 326 -3.20 2.32 -8.74
CA ASP A 326 -1.75 2.27 -8.58
C ASP A 326 -1.30 2.62 -7.16
N TYR A 327 -1.81 3.67 -6.50
CA TYR A 327 -1.48 3.92 -5.08
C TYR A 327 -1.91 2.76 -4.18
N ARG A 328 -3.08 2.16 -4.45
CA ARG A 328 -3.53 0.97 -3.70
C ARG A 328 -2.63 -0.23 -3.93
N LYS A 329 -2.18 -0.47 -5.17
CA LYS A 329 -1.21 -1.54 -5.47
C LYS A 329 0.12 -1.30 -4.74
N LEU A 330 0.63 -0.07 -4.75
CA LEU A 330 1.87 0.28 -4.07
C LEU A 330 1.74 0.13 -2.54
N SER A 331 0.62 0.56 -1.97
CA SER A 331 0.31 0.34 -0.55
C SER A 331 0.28 -1.16 -0.21
N MET A 332 -0.36 -1.98 -1.06
CA MET A 332 -0.36 -3.44 -0.90
C MET A 332 1.04 -4.04 -1.04
N GLN A 333 1.87 -3.53 -1.94
CA GLN A 333 3.26 -3.97 -2.11
C GLN A 333 4.09 -3.72 -0.85
N CYS A 334 3.94 -2.56 -0.21
CA CYS A 334 4.58 -2.28 1.09
C CYS A 334 4.06 -3.22 2.19
N LYS A 335 2.74 -3.49 2.23
CA LYS A 335 2.15 -4.41 3.21
C LYS A 335 2.65 -5.84 3.02
N ASP A 336 2.71 -6.32 1.77
CA ASP A 336 3.19 -7.66 1.43
C ASP A 336 4.71 -7.80 1.68
N PHE A 337 5.48 -6.73 1.50
CA PHE A 337 6.90 -6.69 1.89
C PHE A 337 7.09 -6.94 3.39
N VAL A 338 6.34 -6.24 4.25
CA VAL A 338 6.43 -6.41 5.71
C VAL A 338 6.05 -7.83 6.13
N VAL A 339 5.04 -8.42 5.50
CA VAL A 339 4.68 -9.83 5.72
C VAL A 339 5.82 -10.75 5.29
N GLY A 340 6.41 -10.52 4.12
CA GLY A 340 7.54 -11.31 3.63
C GLY A 340 8.78 -11.25 4.53
N VAL A 341 9.03 -10.13 5.22
CA VAL A 341 10.10 -10.03 6.23
C VAL A 341 9.76 -10.89 7.46
N LEU A 342 8.50 -10.86 7.91
CA LEU A 342 8.05 -11.68 9.05
C LEU A 342 8.06 -13.19 8.75
N ASP A 343 7.80 -13.58 7.50
CA ASP A 343 7.85 -14.98 7.04
C ASP A 343 9.26 -15.57 7.13
N LEU A 344 10.31 -14.74 7.05
CA LEU A 344 11.71 -15.17 7.06
C LEU A 344 12.29 -15.37 8.47
N CYS A 345 11.56 -14.98 9.51
CA CYS A 345 12.01 -15.11 10.90
C CYS A 345 12.04 -16.58 11.33
N ARG A 346 13.12 -16.99 11.99
CA ARG A 346 13.35 -18.37 12.45
C ARG A 346 13.22 -18.52 13.96
N ASP A 347 13.65 -17.50 14.69
CA ASP A 347 13.70 -17.52 16.14
C ASP A 347 12.64 -16.61 16.76
N THR A 348 12.23 -16.93 17.99
CA THR A 348 11.26 -16.10 18.74
C THR A 348 11.80 -14.70 19.02
N GLU A 349 13.12 -14.57 19.20
CA GLU A 349 13.79 -13.27 19.39
C GLU A 349 13.66 -12.37 18.15
N GLU A 350 13.83 -12.92 16.95
CA GLU A 350 13.65 -12.18 15.70
C GLU A 350 12.20 -11.72 15.54
N VAL A 351 11.23 -12.60 15.83
CA VAL A 351 9.80 -12.26 15.80
C VAL A 351 9.48 -11.17 16.81
N GLU A 352 9.97 -11.28 18.04
CA GLU A 352 9.77 -10.27 19.08
C GLU A 352 10.41 -8.92 18.71
N ALA A 353 11.61 -8.93 18.13
CA ALA A 353 12.27 -7.73 17.63
C ALA A 353 11.45 -7.05 16.52
N ILE A 354 10.83 -7.82 15.62
CA ILE A 354 9.94 -7.24 14.59
C ILE A 354 8.66 -6.69 15.20
N LEU A 355 8.01 -7.42 16.12
CA LEU A 355 6.70 -7.03 16.66
C LEU A 355 6.76 -5.89 17.68
N ASN A 356 7.87 -5.76 18.41
CA ASN A 356 8.07 -4.74 19.43
C ASN A 356 8.91 -3.55 18.92
N GLY A 357 9.79 -3.75 17.94
CA GLY A 357 10.72 -2.72 17.48
C GLY A 357 11.81 -2.37 18.50
N ASP A 358 12.42 -1.19 18.35
CA ASP A 358 13.49 -0.73 19.24
C ASP A 358 12.94 -0.33 20.61
N ILE A 359 13.06 -1.25 21.56
CA ILE A 359 12.74 -1.08 22.99
C ILE A 359 13.52 0.11 23.60
N SER A 360 14.69 0.43 23.04
CA SER A 360 15.63 1.47 23.50
C SER A 360 15.06 2.89 23.47
N ALA A 361 14.24 3.23 22.47
CA ALA A 361 13.68 4.58 22.32
C ALA A 361 12.49 4.83 23.26
N GLU A 362 11.80 3.77 23.68
CA GLU A 362 10.61 3.85 24.54
C GLU A 362 10.97 3.84 26.04
N LEU A 363 12.21 3.48 26.41
CA LEU A 363 12.66 3.49 27.82
C LEU A 363 12.84 4.90 28.40
N GLU A 364 12.89 5.96 27.58
CA GLU A 364 12.92 7.34 28.06
C GLU A 364 11.54 7.84 28.55
N GLU A 365 10.44 7.15 28.21
CA GLU A 365 9.07 7.53 28.57
C GLU A 365 8.50 6.71 29.75
N GLY A 366 9.29 6.44 30.79
CA GLY A 366 8.81 6.20 32.18
C GLY A 366 7.68 5.19 32.46
N GLN A 367 7.25 4.36 31.50
CA GLN A 367 6.11 3.47 31.63
C GLN A 367 6.59 2.02 31.78
N HIS A 368 6.87 1.66 33.03
CA HIS A 368 7.29 0.32 33.48
C HIS A 368 6.20 -0.78 33.37
N HIS A 369 5.28 -0.69 32.41
CA HIS A 369 4.30 -1.74 32.15
C HIS A 369 4.08 -1.94 30.64
N ARG A 370 4.83 -2.88 30.05
CA ARG A 370 4.52 -3.55 28.78
C ARG A 370 4.14 -2.62 27.62
N SER A 371 5.12 -1.95 27.01
CA SER A 371 5.02 -1.65 25.57
C SER A 371 5.35 -2.91 24.74
N LEU A 372 4.68 -4.01 25.05
CA LEU A 372 4.70 -5.17 24.14
C LEU A 372 3.82 -4.80 22.96
N LEU A 373 4.31 -5.06 21.74
CA LEU A 373 3.56 -5.01 20.49
C LEU A 373 3.28 -3.59 19.92
N SER A 374 4.16 -2.60 20.11
CA SER A 374 3.99 -1.25 19.54
C SER A 374 3.80 -1.29 18.01
N ARG A 375 4.61 -2.09 17.29
CA ARG A 375 4.45 -2.28 15.84
C ARG A 375 3.17 -3.01 15.46
N VAL A 376 2.65 -3.92 16.29
CA VAL A 376 1.36 -4.58 16.03
C VAL A 376 0.20 -3.61 16.23
N LYS A 377 0.23 -2.77 17.27
CA LYS A 377 -0.77 -1.69 17.46
C LYS A 377 -0.76 -0.75 16.26
N LEU A 378 0.43 -0.39 15.77
CA LEU A 378 0.59 0.42 14.55
C LEU A 378 0.04 -0.31 13.31
N ALA A 379 0.33 -1.60 13.15
CA ALA A 379 -0.16 -2.40 12.03
C ALA A 379 -1.69 -2.56 12.05
N ILE A 380 -2.32 -2.63 13.23
CA ILE A 380 -3.78 -2.61 13.38
C ILE A 380 -4.32 -1.23 12.96
N LYS A 381 -3.71 -0.14 13.44
CA LYS A 381 -4.09 1.23 13.05
C LYS A 381 -3.99 1.48 11.54
N TYR A 382 -3.04 0.84 10.85
CA TYR A 382 -2.85 0.95 9.40
C TYR A 382 -3.57 -0.16 8.61
N GLU A 383 -4.40 -0.97 9.27
CA GLU A 383 -5.18 -2.06 8.68
C GLU A 383 -4.33 -3.04 7.85
N VAL A 384 -3.18 -3.46 8.38
CA VAL A 384 -2.31 -4.47 7.75
C VAL A 384 -2.75 -5.87 8.17
N LYS A 385 -3.89 -6.30 7.64
CA LYS A 385 -4.58 -7.54 8.06
C LYS A 385 -3.71 -8.79 7.97
N LYS A 386 -2.94 -8.95 6.88
CA LYS A 386 -2.08 -10.14 6.66
C LYS A 386 -0.95 -10.26 7.68
N PHE A 387 -0.38 -9.13 8.10
CA PHE A 387 0.70 -9.10 9.10
C PHE A 387 0.21 -9.56 10.47
N VAL A 388 -0.96 -9.06 10.90
CA VAL A 388 -1.55 -9.47 12.17
C VAL A 388 -2.02 -10.92 12.13
N ALA A 389 -2.63 -11.37 11.02
CA ALA A 389 -3.09 -12.74 10.85
C ALA A 389 -1.97 -13.78 10.63
N HIS A 390 -0.70 -13.34 10.53
CA HIS A 390 0.42 -14.23 10.27
C HIS A 390 0.63 -15.24 11.42
N PRO A 391 0.90 -16.54 11.15
CA PRO A 391 1.07 -17.57 12.19
C PRO A 391 2.08 -17.20 13.29
N ASN A 392 3.24 -16.63 12.94
CA ASN A 392 4.25 -16.25 13.93
C ASN A 392 3.75 -15.11 14.83
N CYS A 393 3.03 -14.13 14.27
CA CYS A 393 2.43 -13.03 15.03
C CYS A 393 1.32 -13.56 15.95
N GLN A 394 0.44 -14.42 15.43
CA GLN A 394 -0.63 -15.06 16.19
C GLN A 394 -0.09 -15.93 17.33
N GLN A 395 0.99 -16.68 17.11
CA GLN A 395 1.63 -17.48 18.14
C GLN A 395 2.17 -16.61 19.29
N GLN A 396 2.79 -15.47 18.97
CA GLN A 396 3.27 -14.53 19.99
C GLN A 396 2.10 -13.91 20.77
N LEU A 397 1.06 -13.46 20.07
CA LEU A 397 -0.16 -12.94 20.70
C LEU A 397 -0.85 -13.96 21.60
N LEU A 398 -0.92 -15.23 21.17
CA LEU A 398 -1.47 -16.32 21.97
C LEU A 398 -0.63 -16.61 23.22
N THR A 399 0.69 -16.47 23.12
CA THR A 399 1.60 -16.67 24.26
C THR A 399 1.40 -15.56 25.30
N ILE A 400 1.22 -14.32 24.87
CA ILE A 400 0.87 -13.19 25.76
C ILE A 400 -0.54 -13.33 26.32
N TRP A 401 -1.48 -13.87 25.54
CA TRP A 401 -2.87 -14.04 25.95
C TRP A 401 -3.05 -15.10 27.06
N TYR A 402 -2.27 -16.19 27.00
CA TYR A 402 -2.34 -17.33 27.94
C TYR A 402 -1.13 -17.41 28.91
N GLU A 403 -0.39 -16.32 29.11
CA GLU A 403 0.87 -16.32 29.88
C GLU A 403 0.80 -17.04 31.24
N ASP A 404 -0.20 -16.72 32.07
CA ASP A 404 -0.40 -17.34 33.39
C ASP A 404 -1.26 -18.62 33.34
N LEU A 405 -1.74 -19.01 32.16
CA LEU A 405 -2.71 -20.08 31.92
C LEU A 405 -2.27 -20.99 30.76
N SER A 406 -0.97 -21.30 30.68
CA SER A 406 -0.39 -22.14 29.62
C SER A 406 -1.09 -23.50 29.51
N GLY A 407 -1.42 -24.11 30.66
CA GLY A 407 -2.15 -25.37 30.72
C GLY A 407 -3.57 -25.32 30.16
N LEU A 408 -4.21 -24.14 30.06
CA LEU A 408 -5.56 -23.96 29.49
C LEU A 408 -5.54 -23.89 27.96
N ARG A 409 -4.40 -23.50 27.36
CA ARG A 409 -4.24 -23.35 25.91
C ARG A 409 -4.56 -24.66 25.18
N GLU A 410 -3.98 -25.76 25.66
CA GLU A 410 -4.08 -27.10 25.08
C GLU A 410 -5.36 -27.87 25.49
N GLN A 411 -6.18 -27.31 26.38
CA GLN A 411 -7.38 -27.99 26.86
C GLN A 411 -8.47 -28.09 25.80
N THR A 412 -9.28 -29.15 25.95
CA THR A 412 -10.46 -29.37 25.14
C THR A 412 -11.52 -28.27 25.39
N ILE A 413 -12.33 -28.02 24.37
CA ILE A 413 -13.43 -27.05 24.41
C ILE A 413 -14.36 -27.22 25.65
N PRO A 414 -14.80 -28.43 26.07
CA PRO A 414 -15.66 -28.56 27.24
C PRO A 414 -14.99 -28.12 28.55
N VAL A 415 -13.68 -28.36 28.71
CA VAL A 415 -12.94 -27.89 29.89
C VAL A 415 -12.90 -26.36 29.91
N LYS A 416 -12.71 -25.71 28.75
CA LYS A 416 -12.75 -24.25 28.63
C LYS A 416 -14.13 -23.69 29.00
N PHE A 417 -15.22 -24.33 28.57
CA PHE A 417 -16.57 -23.93 28.98
C PHE A 417 -16.79 -24.07 30.49
N LEU A 418 -16.29 -25.16 31.09
CA LEU A 418 -16.38 -25.35 32.54
C LEU A 418 -15.65 -24.23 33.30
N VAL A 419 -14.46 -23.84 32.84
CA VAL A 419 -13.71 -22.72 33.42
C VAL A 419 -14.51 -21.41 33.32
N VAL A 420 -15.08 -21.10 32.16
CA VAL A 420 -15.92 -19.90 31.98
C VAL A 420 -17.13 -19.91 32.92
N LEU A 421 -17.81 -21.06 33.07
CA LEU A 421 -18.94 -21.20 33.97
C LEU A 421 -18.56 -20.97 35.44
N VAL A 422 -17.44 -21.57 35.88
CA VAL A 422 -16.93 -21.39 37.25
C VAL A 422 -16.57 -19.93 37.52
N VAL A 423 -15.93 -19.25 36.56
CA VAL A 423 -15.60 -17.82 36.68
C VAL A 423 -16.87 -16.97 36.72
N ALA A 424 -17.88 -17.28 35.91
CA ALA A 424 -19.14 -16.54 35.89
C ALA A 424 -19.90 -16.64 37.23
N LEU A 425 -20.00 -17.84 37.82
CA LEU A 425 -20.62 -18.04 39.12
C LEU A 425 -19.78 -17.47 40.27
N GLY A 426 -18.46 -17.52 40.15
CA GLY A 426 -17.51 -17.07 41.16
C GLY A 426 -17.17 -15.57 41.11
N LEU A 427 -17.68 -14.82 40.13
CA LEU A 427 -17.36 -13.41 39.89
C LEU A 427 -17.46 -12.51 41.14
N PRO A 428 -18.54 -12.57 41.97
CA PRO A 428 -18.61 -11.74 43.18
C PRO A 428 -17.53 -12.09 44.22
N LEU A 429 -17.16 -13.37 44.34
CA LEU A 429 -16.10 -13.81 45.25
C LEU A 429 -14.71 -13.43 44.74
N LEU A 430 -14.50 -13.50 43.42
CA LEU A 430 -13.27 -13.08 42.77
C LEU A 430 -13.03 -11.57 42.90
N ALA A 431 -14.10 -10.76 42.81
CA ALA A 431 -14.02 -9.31 43.01
C ALA A 431 -13.58 -8.96 44.44
N VAL A 432 -14.20 -9.59 45.44
CA VAL A 432 -13.81 -9.44 46.87
C VAL A 432 -12.37 -9.89 47.09
N GLY A 433 -11.98 -11.04 46.53
CA GLY A 433 -10.61 -11.54 46.63
C GLY A 433 -9.57 -10.63 46.00
N TYR A 434 -9.88 -9.99 44.87
CA TYR A 434 -9.01 -9.02 44.22
C TYR A 434 -8.85 -7.72 45.03
N TRP A 435 -9.94 -7.25 45.67
CA TRP A 435 -9.93 -6.07 46.52
C TRP A 435 -9.04 -6.24 47.77
N PHE A 436 -9.16 -7.38 48.45
CA PHE A 436 -8.42 -7.64 49.69
C PHE A 436 -6.95 -8.06 49.46
N ALA A 437 -6.66 -8.79 48.38
CA ALA A 437 -5.31 -9.34 48.14
C ALA A 437 -4.91 -9.31 46.65
N PRO A 438 -4.64 -8.12 46.08
CA PRO A 438 -4.32 -7.97 44.66
C PRO A 438 -2.99 -8.60 44.25
N CYS A 439 -2.07 -8.82 45.19
CA CYS A 439 -0.75 -9.43 44.94
C CYS A 439 -0.73 -10.96 45.13
N SER A 440 -1.89 -11.59 45.39
CA SER A 440 -2.01 -13.04 45.52
C SER A 440 -1.78 -13.77 44.18
N ARG A 441 -1.55 -15.09 44.23
CA ARG A 441 -1.46 -15.93 43.00
C ARG A 441 -2.72 -15.83 42.15
N LEU A 442 -3.90 -15.79 42.80
CA LEU A 442 -5.19 -15.57 42.13
C LEU A 442 -5.29 -14.17 41.51
N GLY A 443 -4.78 -13.14 42.21
CA GLY A 443 -4.70 -11.78 41.69
C GLY A 443 -3.83 -11.65 40.44
N LYS A 444 -2.70 -12.38 40.37
CA LYS A 444 -1.86 -12.46 39.16
C LYS A 444 -2.62 -13.11 38.00
N ILE A 445 -3.25 -14.27 38.23
CA ILE A 445 -4.05 -14.97 37.22
C ILE A 445 -5.21 -14.08 36.72
N LEU A 446 -5.89 -13.34 37.60
CA LEU A 446 -7.00 -12.45 37.23
C LEU A 446 -6.53 -11.24 36.39
N ARG A 447 -5.26 -10.83 36.51
CA ARG A 447 -4.67 -9.76 35.68
C ARG A 447 -4.38 -10.21 34.24
N SER A 448 -4.40 -11.52 33.96
CA SER A 448 -4.20 -12.06 32.61
C SER A 448 -5.28 -11.55 31.63
N PRO A 449 -4.94 -11.32 30.34
CA PRO A 449 -5.88 -10.83 29.34
C PRO A 449 -7.12 -11.73 29.18
N PHE A 450 -6.91 -13.04 29.17
CA PHE A 450 -7.99 -14.03 29.05
C PHE A 450 -9.00 -13.93 30.20
N MET A 451 -8.52 -13.86 31.46
CA MET A 451 -9.43 -13.80 32.61
C MET A 451 -10.21 -12.50 32.66
N LYS A 452 -9.62 -11.38 32.25
CA LYS A 452 -10.34 -10.11 32.08
C LYS A 452 -11.46 -10.24 31.05
N PHE A 453 -11.17 -10.80 29.88
CA PHE A 453 -12.18 -11.04 28.85
C PHE A 453 -13.33 -11.92 29.36
N VAL A 454 -13.01 -13.03 30.03
CA VAL A 454 -14.02 -13.94 30.60
C VAL A 454 -14.85 -13.25 31.68
N ALA A 455 -14.23 -12.46 32.57
CA ALA A 455 -14.95 -11.72 33.60
C ALA A 455 -15.89 -10.65 33.02
N HIS A 456 -15.44 -9.88 32.03
CA HIS A 456 -16.31 -8.91 31.34
C HIS A 456 -17.46 -9.60 30.60
N ALA A 457 -17.19 -10.68 29.87
CA ALA A 457 -18.22 -11.45 29.19
C ALA A 457 -19.23 -12.06 30.18
N ALA A 458 -18.75 -12.59 31.31
CA ALA A 458 -19.61 -13.13 32.36
C ALA A 458 -20.50 -12.06 33.01
N SER A 459 -19.94 -10.88 33.32
CA SER A 459 -20.70 -9.74 33.84
C SER A 459 -21.82 -9.34 32.87
N PHE A 460 -21.51 -9.25 31.57
CA PHE A 460 -22.49 -8.95 30.53
C PHE A 460 -23.59 -10.03 30.42
N ILE A 461 -23.23 -11.31 30.52
CA ILE A 461 -24.23 -12.41 30.52
C ILE A 461 -25.14 -12.33 31.75
N ILE A 462 -24.59 -12.08 32.94
CA ILE A 462 -25.38 -11.91 34.17
C ILE A 462 -26.34 -10.73 34.03
N PHE A 463 -25.90 -9.62 33.42
CA PHE A 463 -26.75 -8.48 33.12
C PHE A 463 -27.92 -8.86 32.18
N LEU A 464 -27.65 -9.60 31.10
CA LEU A 464 -28.71 -10.11 30.23
C LEU A 464 -29.69 -11.03 30.98
N CYS A 465 -29.18 -11.88 31.87
CA CYS A 465 -30.02 -12.72 32.73
C CYS A 465 -30.89 -11.88 33.68
N LEU A 466 -30.38 -10.79 34.26
CA LEU A 466 -31.15 -9.87 35.09
C LEU A 466 -32.27 -9.18 34.30
N LEU A 467 -32.03 -8.79 33.05
CA LEU A 467 -33.05 -8.22 32.16
C LEU A 467 -34.16 -9.24 31.85
N VAL A 468 -33.78 -10.48 31.51
CA VAL A 468 -34.74 -11.56 31.26
C VAL A 468 -35.54 -11.88 32.53
N PHE A 469 -34.87 -11.90 33.70
CA PHE A 469 -35.52 -12.15 34.97
C PHE A 469 -36.51 -11.04 35.34
N ASN A 470 -36.16 -9.77 35.12
CA ASN A 470 -37.10 -8.64 35.27
C ASN A 470 -38.32 -8.78 34.35
N ALA A 471 -38.12 -9.24 33.11
CA ALA A 471 -39.21 -9.49 32.19
C ALA A 471 -40.03 -10.76 32.53
N SER A 472 -39.49 -11.65 33.38
CA SER A 472 -40.01 -13.01 33.53
C SER A 472 -41.39 -13.09 34.19
N ASP A 473 -41.71 -12.12 35.05
CA ASP A 473 -43.02 -12.00 35.71
C ASP A 473 -44.19 -11.86 34.70
N ARG A 474 -43.90 -11.59 33.42
CA ARG A 474 -44.89 -11.39 32.36
C ARG A 474 -44.93 -12.52 31.31
N PHE A 475 -44.15 -13.59 31.46
CA PHE A 475 -44.07 -14.64 30.42
C PHE A 475 -45.35 -15.48 30.27
N GLU A 476 -46.10 -15.72 31.34
CA GLU A 476 -47.39 -16.43 31.29
C GLU A 476 -48.59 -15.52 30.93
N GLY A 477 -48.33 -14.24 30.65
CA GLY A 477 -49.36 -13.24 30.41
C GLY A 477 -49.82 -12.54 31.68
N ILE A 478 -50.48 -11.38 31.52
CA ILE A 478 -50.93 -10.55 32.64
C ILE A 478 -52.23 -11.15 33.20
N THR A 479 -52.26 -11.46 34.49
CA THR A 479 -53.40 -12.13 35.15
C THR A 479 -54.64 -11.24 35.31
N THR A 480 -54.49 -9.92 35.17
CA THR A 480 -55.55 -8.93 35.35
C THR A 480 -55.73 -8.08 34.09
N LEU A 481 -56.98 -7.73 33.78
CA LEU A 481 -57.26 -6.81 32.66
C LEU A 481 -56.74 -5.40 32.96
N PRO A 482 -56.29 -4.62 31.95
CA PRO A 482 -55.73 -3.27 32.15
C PRO A 482 -56.67 -2.26 32.82
N ASN A 483 -57.97 -2.51 32.82
CA ASN A 483 -59.00 -1.64 33.40
C ASN A 483 -59.34 -1.95 34.86
N VAL A 484 -58.75 -3.00 35.46
CA VAL A 484 -59.00 -3.40 36.85
C VAL A 484 -57.83 -2.96 37.73
N THR A 485 -58.12 -2.19 38.79
CA THR A 485 -57.10 -1.76 39.76
C THR A 485 -57.10 -2.68 40.98
N VAL A 486 -55.95 -3.27 41.30
CA VAL A 486 -55.77 -4.17 42.44
C VAL A 486 -54.81 -3.55 43.45
N THR A 487 -55.29 -3.20 44.63
CA THR A 487 -54.52 -2.62 45.74
C THR A 487 -54.42 -3.62 46.89
N ASP A 488 -53.33 -3.59 47.66
CA ASP A 488 -53.12 -4.54 48.77
C ASP A 488 -53.88 -4.12 50.04
N TYR A 489 -54.13 -2.82 50.20
CA TYR A 489 -54.91 -2.23 51.28
C TYR A 489 -55.71 -1.02 50.76
N PRO A 490 -56.90 -0.74 51.32
CA PRO A 490 -57.85 0.23 50.76
C PRO A 490 -57.35 1.69 50.78
N LEU A 491 -56.31 2.01 51.55
CA LEU A 491 -55.68 3.33 51.64
C LEU A 491 -54.49 3.50 50.68
N GLN A 492 -54.11 2.48 49.91
CA GLN A 492 -52.96 2.53 49.00
C GLN A 492 -53.32 3.26 47.71
N ILE A 493 -52.50 4.23 47.31
CA ILE A 493 -52.60 4.85 45.99
C ILE A 493 -52.11 3.85 44.94
N PHE A 494 -52.99 3.46 44.00
CA PHE A 494 -52.68 2.47 42.94
C PHE A 494 -51.39 2.80 42.16
N ARG A 495 -51.15 4.08 41.87
CA ARG A 495 -49.94 4.53 41.16
C ARG A 495 -48.65 4.24 41.92
N VAL A 496 -48.67 4.25 43.26
CA VAL A 496 -47.48 3.96 44.08
C VAL A 496 -47.08 2.49 43.96
N LYS A 497 -48.06 1.58 43.83
CA LYS A 497 -47.80 0.14 43.67
C LYS A 497 -47.24 -0.21 42.28
N THR A 498 -47.63 0.52 41.23
CA THR A 498 -47.20 0.24 39.85
C THR A 498 -45.88 0.91 39.46
N THR A 499 -45.45 1.95 40.16
CA THR A 499 -44.21 2.70 39.86
C THR A 499 -43.09 2.52 40.90
N GLN A 500 -43.25 1.59 41.85
CA GLN A 500 -42.17 1.29 42.79
C GLN A 500 -41.05 0.51 42.10
N PHE A 501 -39.79 0.85 42.42
CA PHE A 501 -38.65 0.15 41.86
C PHE A 501 -38.48 -1.24 42.49
N SER A 502 -38.28 -2.25 41.65
CA SER A 502 -37.90 -3.59 42.11
C SER A 502 -36.40 -3.67 42.40
N TRP A 503 -35.97 -4.63 43.24
CA TRP A 503 -34.55 -4.87 43.52
C TRP A 503 -33.75 -5.17 42.25
N THR A 504 -34.35 -5.84 41.27
CA THR A 504 -33.76 -6.12 39.96
C THR A 504 -33.58 -4.85 39.13
N GLU A 505 -34.52 -3.90 39.19
CA GLU A 505 -34.38 -2.59 38.54
C GLU A 505 -33.27 -1.76 39.17
N ILE A 506 -33.13 -1.80 40.50
CA ILE A 506 -32.02 -1.11 41.20
C ILE A 506 -30.67 -1.69 40.75
N LEU A 507 -30.55 -3.02 40.65
CA LEU A 507 -29.33 -3.68 40.16
C LEU A 507 -29.01 -3.32 38.70
N ILE A 508 -30.03 -3.25 37.83
CA ILE A 508 -29.87 -2.81 36.44
C ILE A 508 -29.40 -1.35 36.40
N MET A 509 -29.99 -0.48 37.21
CA MET A 509 -29.60 0.93 37.29
C MET A 509 -28.15 1.12 37.78
N VAL A 510 -27.70 0.31 38.74
CA VAL A 510 -26.29 0.30 39.19
C VAL A 510 -25.37 -0.16 38.07
N TRP A 511 -25.72 -1.23 37.36
CA TRP A 511 -24.89 -1.76 36.28
C TRP A 511 -24.78 -0.82 35.08
N VAL A 512 -25.83 -0.03 34.78
CA VAL A 512 -25.82 0.97 33.70
C VAL A 512 -25.05 2.24 34.08
N ALA A 513 -24.88 2.49 35.38
CA ALA A 513 -24.13 3.65 35.88
C ALA A 513 -22.61 3.43 35.91
N ASP A 514 -22.17 2.17 35.96
CA ASP A 514 -20.77 1.72 35.80
C ASP A 514 -20.44 1.48 34.31
#